data_AF-A0A2V5NJV6-F1
#
_entry.id   AF-A0A2V5NJV6-F1
#
_cell.length_a   1.000
_cell.length_b   1.000
_cell.length_c   1.000
_cell.angle_alpha   90.00
_cell.angle_beta   90.00
_cell.angle_gamma   90.00
#
_symmetry.space_group_name_H-M   'P 1'
#
loop_
_entity.id
_entity.type
_entity.pdbx_description
1 polymer ?
#
loop_
_entity_poly.entity_id
_entity_poly.type
_entity_poly.pdbx_seq_one_letter_code
_entity_poly.pdbx_strand_id
1 'polypeptide(L)'
;MPDQLHLLTAPRERELSVAAFLKWLKRWFNSAHDFPAGCQWQPGEFDRLLRTSESIREKWNYIRENLVRAGLVGHWKQWPYRHGFFDDEI
;
A
#
# COMPACT_ATOMS: atom_id res chain seq x y z
N MET A 1 2.65 4.90 -5.21
CA MET A 1 3.07 6.14 -5.89
C MET A 1 4.59 6.26 -5.77
N PRO A 2 5.26 7.14 -6.53
CA PRO A 2 6.72 7.28 -6.47
C PRO A 2 7.24 7.69 -5.09
N ASP A 3 6.41 8.38 -4.30
CA ASP A 3 6.70 8.98 -2.99
C ASP A 3 6.15 8.18 -1.80
N GLN A 4 5.10 7.36 -2.02
CA GLN A 4 4.42 6.63 -0.96
C GLN A 4 3.87 5.27 -1.40
N LEU A 5 3.87 4.32 -0.46
CA LEU A 5 3.33 2.97 -0.63
C LEU A 5 1.96 2.87 0.06
N HIS A 6 0.94 2.42 -0.69
CA HIS A 6 -0.34 2.02 -0.12
C HIS A 6 -0.43 0.49 -0.07
N LEU A 7 -0.77 -0.05 1.09
CA LEU A 7 -0.93 -1.49 1.29
C LEU A 7 -2.31 -1.76 1.89
N LEU A 8 -3.06 -2.65 1.24
CA LEU A 8 -4.26 -3.25 1.77
C LEU A 8 -3.92 -4.69 2.15
N THR A 9 -3.92 -5.00 3.44
CA THR A 9 -3.53 -6.32 3.95
C THR A 9 -4.49 -6.78 5.04
N ALA A 10 -4.64 -8.10 5.17
CA ALA A 10 -5.41 -8.74 6.22
C ALA A 10 -4.48 -9.69 6.98
N PRO A 11 -4.37 -9.56 8.32
CA PRO A 11 -3.54 -10.46 9.10
C PRO A 11 -4.18 -11.86 9.14
N ARG A 12 -3.36 -12.91 9.07
CA ARG A 12 -3.82 -14.29 9.27
C ARG A 12 -4.31 -14.52 10.70
N GLU A 13 -3.66 -13.87 11.66
CA GLU A 13 -3.99 -13.91 13.08
C GLU A 13 -4.29 -12.49 13.59
N ARG A 14 -5.41 -12.33 14.28
CA ARG A 14 -5.93 -11.01 14.69
C ARG A 14 -5.01 -10.27 15.67
N GLU A 15 -4.18 -11.02 16.40
CA GLU A 15 -3.28 -10.49 17.45
C GLU A 15 -1.95 -9.97 16.89
N LEU A 16 -1.69 -10.14 15.60
CA LEU A 16 -0.46 -9.64 14.98
C LEU A 16 -0.41 -8.11 15.02
N SER A 17 0.70 -7.61 15.55
CA SER A 17 0.95 -6.17 15.61
C SER A 17 1.20 -5.59 14.22
N VAL A 18 0.35 -4.64 13.82
CA VAL A 18 0.53 -3.85 12.59
C VAL A 18 1.88 -3.13 12.60
N ALA A 19 2.26 -2.55 13.74
CA ALA A 19 3.54 -1.86 13.89
C ALA A 19 4.75 -2.80 13.71
N ALA A 20 4.68 -4.03 14.24
CA ALA A 20 5.74 -5.03 14.04
C ALA A 20 5.84 -5.43 12.56
N PHE A 21 4.70 -5.62 11.89
CA PHE A 21 4.65 -5.92 10.47
C PHE A 21 5.23 -4.77 9.62
N LEU A 22 4.84 -3.52 9.88
CA LEU A 22 5.33 -2.35 9.15
C LEU A 22 6.84 -2.14 9.37
N LYS A 23 7.33 -2.37 10.60
CA LYS A 23 8.77 -2.34 10.90
C LYS A 23 9.54 -3.39 10.10
N TRP A 24 9.01 -4.62 10.04
CA TRP A 24 9.61 -5.68 9.25
C TRP A 24 9.60 -5.35 7.75
N LEU A 25 8.47 -4.85 7.23
CA LEU A 25 8.30 -4.48 5.82
C LEU A 25 9.30 -3.40 5.39
N LYS A 26 9.40 -2.31 6.16
CA LYS A 26 10.36 -1.22 5.90
C LYS A 26 11.80 -1.75 5.88
N ARG A 27 12.16 -2.65 6.80
CA ARG A 27 13.50 -3.26 6.85
C ARG A 27 13.77 -4.17 5.65
N TRP A 28 12.81 -5.02 5.30
CA TRP A 28 12.92 -5.88 4.12
C TRP A 28 13.05 -5.06 2.84
N PHE A 29 12.23 -4.02 2.68
CA PHE A 29 12.25 -3.16 1.50
C PHE A 29 13.60 -2.43 1.34
N ASN A 30 14.16 -1.90 2.44
CA ASN A 30 15.52 -1.33 2.44
C ASN A 30 16.60 -2.34 2.06
N SER A 31 16.40 -3.62 2.34
CA SER A 31 17.37 -4.66 1.98
C SER A 31 17.20 -5.15 0.54
N ALA A 32 15.99 -5.06 -0.01
CA ALA A 32 15.66 -5.55 -1.35
C ALA A 32 15.87 -4.50 -2.44
N HIS A 33 15.87 -3.22 -2.07
CA HIS A 33 15.96 -2.10 -2.99
C HIS A 33 16.94 -1.05 -2.50
N ASP A 34 17.82 -0.61 -3.40
CA ASP A 34 18.66 0.56 -3.14
C ASP A 34 17.81 1.83 -3.24
N PHE A 35 17.71 2.55 -2.12
CA PHE A 35 17.09 3.87 -2.13
C PHE A 35 18.01 4.86 -2.86
N PRO A 36 17.48 5.67 -3.79
CA PRO A 36 18.20 6.83 -4.29
C PRO A 36 18.68 7.69 -3.12
N ALA A 37 19.88 8.27 -3.24
CA ALA A 37 20.44 9.14 -2.20
C ALA A 37 19.43 10.24 -1.82
N GLY A 38 19.09 10.33 -0.53
CA GLY A 38 18.12 11.31 0.00
C GLY A 38 16.67 10.81 0.08
N CYS A 39 16.35 9.62 -0.43
CA CYS A 39 15.04 9.01 -0.24
C CYS A 39 15.01 8.24 1.08
N GLN A 40 14.12 8.64 1.99
CA GLN A 40 13.96 8.05 3.32
C GLN A 40 12.49 7.80 3.61
N TRP A 41 12.21 6.78 4.43
CA TRP A 41 10.87 6.59 4.98
C TRP A 41 10.46 7.79 5.83
N GLN A 42 9.25 8.29 5.61
CA GLN A 42 8.67 9.30 6.50
C GLN A 42 8.57 8.73 7.94
N PRO A 43 8.92 9.51 8.97
CA PRO A 43 8.68 9.12 10.36
C PRO A 43 7.20 8.83 10.62
N GLY A 44 6.94 7.70 11.28
CA GLY A 44 5.59 7.23 11.56
C GLY A 44 5.00 6.37 10.45
N GLU A 45 3.70 6.10 10.61
CA GLU A 45 2.89 5.34 9.67
C GLU A 45 1.43 5.73 9.84
N PHE A 46 0.69 5.63 8.75
CA PHE A 46 -0.76 5.76 8.78
C PHE A 46 -1.36 4.39 8.56
N ASP A 47 -1.84 3.77 9.63
CA ASP A 47 -2.64 2.56 9.55
C ASP A 47 -4.12 2.86 9.88
N ARG A 48 -5.01 2.13 9.22
CA ARG A 48 -6.44 2.18 9.51
C ARG A 48 -7.00 0.76 9.46
N LEU A 49 -7.54 0.31 10.58
CA LEU A 49 -8.25 -0.97 10.65
C LEU A 49 -9.59 -0.86 9.93
N LEU A 50 -9.79 -1.68 8.90
CA LEU A 50 -11.06 -1.81 8.18
C LEU A 50 -11.83 -2.98 8.79
N ARG A 51 -13.08 -2.74 9.21
CA ARG A 51 -13.90 -3.72 9.96
C ARG A 51 -15.08 -4.28 9.16
N THR A 52 -15.38 -3.72 8.00
CA THR A 52 -16.50 -4.12 7.13
C THR A 52 -16.02 -4.27 5.69
N SER A 53 -16.59 -5.22 4.96
CA SER A 53 -16.28 -5.48 3.54
C SER A 53 -16.52 -4.26 2.65
N GLU A 54 -17.59 -3.51 2.90
CA GLU A 54 -17.91 -2.26 2.20
C GLU A 54 -16.78 -1.23 2.34
N SER A 55 -16.21 -1.09 3.54
CA SER A 55 -15.08 -0.20 3.79
C SER A 55 -13.79 -0.66 3.08
N ILE A 56 -13.63 -1.96 2.87
CA ILE A 56 -12.49 -2.52 2.15
C ILE A 56 -12.58 -2.17 0.66
N ARG A 57 -13.75 -2.38 0.04
CA ARG A 57 -13.94 -2.09 -1.39
C ARG A 57 -13.78 -0.60 -1.71
N GLU A 58 -14.33 0.27 -0.88
CA GLU A 58 -14.15 1.71 -1.03
C GLU A 58 -12.67 2.13 -0.93
N LYS A 59 -11.93 1.58 0.05
CA LYS A 59 -10.50 1.87 0.20
C LYS A 59 -9.67 1.29 -0.94
N TRP A 60 -10.02 0.13 -1.44
CA TRP A 60 -9.38 -0.46 -2.62
C TRP A 60 -9.56 0.43 -3.86
N ASN A 61 -10.78 0.91 -4.10
CA ASN A 61 -11.05 1.85 -5.19
C ASN A 61 -10.24 3.13 -5.03
N TYR A 62 -10.20 3.68 -3.82
CA TYR A 62 -9.41 4.88 -3.52
C TYR A 62 -7.92 4.69 -3.85
N ILE A 63 -7.30 3.57 -3.43
CA ILE A 63 -5.87 3.31 -3.70
C ILE A 63 -5.60 3.25 -5.22
N ARG A 64 -6.48 2.60 -5.98
CA ARG A 64 -6.34 2.46 -7.44
C ARG A 64 -6.53 3.80 -8.15
N GLU A 65 -7.58 4.54 -7.79
CA GLU A 65 -7.89 5.83 -8.39
C GLU A 65 -6.88 6.91 -8.03
N ASN A 66 -6.20 6.81 -6.88
CA ASN A 66 -5.21 7.81 -6.47
C ASN A 66 -4.09 7.96 -7.50
N LEU A 67 -3.72 6.88 -8.20
CA LEU A 67 -2.73 6.92 -9.27
C LEU A 67 -3.20 7.77 -10.47
N VAL A 68 -4.48 7.68 -10.80
CA VAL A 68 -5.11 8.47 -11.88
C VAL A 68 -5.26 9.92 -11.44
N ARG A 69 -5.70 10.16 -10.19
CA ARG A 69 -5.83 11.50 -9.60
C ARG A 69 -4.48 12.22 -9.49
N ALA A 70 -3.41 11.48 -9.22
CA ALA A 70 -2.04 11.98 -9.22
C ALA A 70 -1.47 12.22 -10.63
N GLY A 71 -2.23 11.93 -11.70
CA GLY A 71 -1.81 12.13 -13.08
C GLY A 71 -0.70 11.17 -13.55
N LEU A 72 -0.43 10.09 -12.81
CA LEU A 72 0.64 9.16 -13.12
C LEU A 72 0.29 8.23 -14.29
N VAL A 73 -1.00 7.90 -14.43
CA VAL A 73 -1.55 7.03 -15.48
C VAL A 73 -2.95 7.51 -15.87
N GLY A 74 -3.34 7.28 -17.13
CA GLY A 74 -4.72 7.54 -17.58
C GLY A 74 -5.72 6.50 -17.07
N HIS A 75 -5.24 5.31 -16.72
CA HIS A 75 -6.06 4.26 -16.12
C HIS A 75 -5.21 3.47 -15.12
N TRP A 76 -5.76 3.14 -13.95
CA TRP A 76 -5.01 2.47 -12.86
C TRP A 76 -4.35 1.13 -13.30
N LYS A 77 -4.97 0.40 -14.24
CA LYS A 77 -4.41 -0.82 -14.87
C LYS A 77 -3.13 -0.58 -15.70
N GLN A 78 -2.74 0.66 -15.95
CA GLN A 78 -1.49 0.98 -16.64
C GLN A 78 -0.31 1.08 -15.68
N TRP A 79 -0.56 1.13 -14.36
CA TRP A 79 0.51 1.24 -13.39
C TRP A 79 1.32 -0.07 -13.31
N PRO A 80 2.64 -0.05 -13.59
CA PRO A 80 3.45 -1.26 -13.69
C PRO A 80 3.82 -1.83 -12.32
N TYR A 81 3.89 -0.98 -11.29
CA TYR A 81 4.26 -1.37 -9.92
C TYR A 81 3.05 -1.70 -9.05
N ARG A 82 1.97 -2.22 -9.65
CA ARG A 82 0.84 -2.74 -8.88
C ARG A 82 1.09 -4.21 -8.57
N HIS A 83 0.88 -4.60 -7.32
CA HIS A 83 0.96 -5.99 -6.89
C HIS A 83 -0.27 -6.26 -6.01
N GLY A 84 -1.03 -7.31 -6.31
CA GLY A 84 -2.26 -7.64 -5.58
C GLY A 84 -3.39 -8.07 -6.50
N PHE A 85 -4.63 -7.89 -6.06
CA PHE A 85 -5.84 -8.33 -6.75
C PHE A 85 -5.94 -7.69 -8.14
N PHE A 86 -6.06 -8.52 -9.17
CA PHE A 86 -6.07 -8.10 -10.57
C PHE A 86 -7.46 -7.74 -11.08
N ASP A 87 -8.49 -8.11 -10.32
CA ASP A 87 -9.91 -7.98 -10.65
C ASP A 87 -10.65 -7.02 -9.70
N ASP A 88 -11.89 -6.71 -10.06
CA ASP A 88 -12.82 -5.91 -9.25
C ASP A 88 -13.42 -6.67 -8.06
N GLU A 89 -12.89 -7.86 -7.76
CA GLU A 89 -13.29 -8.72 -6.66
C GLU A 89 -12.42 -8.45 -5.43
N ILE A 90 -12.83 -7.45 -4.64
CA ILE A 90 -12.58 -7.35 -3.21
C ILE A 90 -13.91 -7.09 -2.50
#